data_AF-A0A970SFK0-F1
#
_entry.id   AF-A0A970SFK0-F1
#
_cell.length_a   1.000
_cell.length_b   1.000
_cell.length_c   1.000
_cell.angle_alpha   90.00
_cell.angle_beta   90.00
_cell.angle_gamma   90.00
#
_symmetry.space_group_name_H-M   'P 1'
#
loop_
_entity.id
_entity.type
_entity.pdbx_description
1 polymer ?
#
loop_
_entity_poly.entity_id
_entity_poly.type
_entity_poly.pdbx_seq_one_letter_code
_entity_poly.pdbx_strand_id
1 'polypeptide(L)'
;MAFIDDLKKFGKNVAQKSSDVVETTKLNMSISQEKEKINRLYNEMGAAVYEQYKMGNDLGMSEQCSQIAEFEAKIEEYQNKILEIKNAVKCPQCGTEVSAETVFCAQCGTKIK
;
A
#
# COMPACT_ATOMS: atom_id res chain seq x y z
N MET A 1 25.44 -50.81 28.68
CA MET A 1 24.64 -50.59 27.46
C MET A 1 23.44 -49.68 27.75
N ALA A 2 23.65 -48.47 28.27
CA ALA A 2 22.55 -47.52 28.59
C ALA A 2 22.31 -46.47 27.49
N PHE A 3 23.28 -46.28 26.58
CA PHE A 3 23.27 -45.19 25.61
C PHE A 3 22.31 -45.41 24.42
N ILE A 4 22.03 -46.68 24.07
CA ILE A 4 21.13 -47.01 22.94
C ILE A 4 19.64 -46.92 23.36
N ASP A 5 19.32 -47.13 24.63
CA ASP A 5 17.95 -47.03 25.14
C ASP A 5 17.46 -45.58 25.25
N ASP A 6 18.35 -44.65 25.63
CA ASP A 6 18.02 -43.21 25.65
C ASP A 6 17.86 -42.62 24.24
N LEU A 7 18.64 -43.11 23.27
CA LEU A 7 18.49 -42.75 21.85
C LEU A 7 17.16 -43.24 21.26
N LYS A 8 16.70 -44.44 21.61
CA LYS A 8 15.38 -44.96 21.20
C LYS A 8 14.22 -44.20 21.87
N LYS A 9 14.38 -43.78 23.13
CA LYS A 9 13.40 -42.90 23.80
C LYS A 9 13.34 -41.51 23.15
N PHE A 10 14.48 -40.96 22.72
CA PHE A 10 14.51 -39.72 21.96
C PHE A 10 13.86 -39.86 20.58
N GLY A 11 14.13 -40.97 19.88
CA GLY A 11 13.55 -41.25 18.55
C GLY A 11 12.02 -41.40 18.55
N LYS A 12 11.41 -41.87 19.64
CA LYS A 12 9.95 -42.01 19.74
C LYS A 12 9.19 -40.69 20.00
N ASN A 13 9.82 -39.70 20.63
CA ASN A 13 9.17 -38.42 20.95
C ASN A 13 9.38 -37.33 19.88
N VAL A 14 10.26 -37.57 18.90
CA VAL A 14 10.55 -36.62 17.79
C VAL A 14 9.60 -36.82 16.60
N ALA A 15 9.03 -38.01 16.42
CA ALA A 15 8.10 -38.29 15.32
C ALA A 15 6.73 -37.60 15.46
N GLN A 16 6.34 -37.19 16.68
CA GLN A 16 4.98 -36.74 16.99
C GLN A 16 4.83 -35.21 17.04
N LYS A 17 5.92 -34.44 17.08
CA LYS A 17 5.91 -32.96 17.06
C LYS A 17 6.01 -32.32 15.68
N SER A 18 6.17 -33.11 14.61
CA SER A 18 6.28 -32.57 13.24
C SER A 18 4.95 -32.08 12.69
N SER A 19 3.84 -32.73 13.03
CA SER A 19 2.49 -32.36 12.58
C SER A 19 1.97 -31.08 13.23
N ASP A 20 2.14 -30.92 14.55
CA ASP A 20 1.65 -29.76 15.30
C ASP A 20 2.28 -28.45 14.84
N VAL A 21 3.56 -28.49 14.43
CA VAL A 21 4.28 -27.32 13.90
C VAL A 21 3.75 -26.91 12.54
N VAL A 22 3.37 -27.86 11.67
CA VAL A 22 2.79 -27.58 10.36
C VAL A 22 1.39 -26.99 10.51
N GLU A 23 0.56 -27.55 11.40
CA GLU A 23 -0.77 -27.00 11.69
C GLU A 23 -0.68 -25.60 12.28
N THR A 24 0.21 -25.37 13.25
CA THR A 24 0.43 -24.05 13.83
C THR A 24 0.92 -23.04 12.79
N THR A 25 1.82 -23.45 11.88
CA THR A 25 2.29 -22.59 10.78
C THR A 25 1.15 -22.24 9.83
N LYS A 26 0.32 -23.22 9.44
CA LYS A 26 -0.85 -23.01 8.58
C LYS A 26 -1.87 -22.07 9.22
N LEU A 27 -2.13 -22.23 10.52
CA LEU A 27 -3.02 -21.34 11.28
C LEU A 27 -2.45 -19.92 11.35
N ASN A 28 -1.14 -19.76 11.61
CA ASN A 28 -0.50 -18.44 11.61
C ASN A 28 -0.57 -17.75 10.23
N MET A 29 -0.37 -18.50 9.14
CA MET A 29 -0.58 -17.96 7.79
C MET A 29 -2.01 -17.51 7.58
N SER A 30 -2.99 -18.32 8.00
CA SER A 30 -4.42 -17.98 7.90
C SER A 30 -4.76 -16.73 8.70
N ILE A 31 -4.22 -16.60 9.93
CA ILE A 31 -4.36 -15.38 10.75
C ILE A 31 -3.77 -14.17 10.03
N SER A 32 -2.60 -14.30 9.42
CA SER A 32 -1.98 -13.21 8.66
C SER A 32 -2.84 -12.78 7.48
N GLN A 33 -3.43 -13.73 6.74
CA GLN A 33 -4.34 -13.45 5.63
C GLN A 33 -5.61 -12.75 6.09
N GLU A 34 -6.23 -13.19 7.18
CA GLU A 34 -7.41 -12.52 7.74
C GLU A 34 -7.08 -11.10 8.21
N LYS A 35 -5.91 -10.89 8.85
CA LYS A 35 -5.43 -9.55 9.22
C LYS A 35 -5.24 -8.64 8.00
N GLU A 36 -4.67 -9.15 6.92
CA GLU A 36 -4.55 -8.38 5.67
C GLU A 36 -5.92 -8.00 5.10
N LYS A 37 -6.89 -8.92 5.09
CA LYS A 37 -8.25 -8.62 4.64
C LYS A 37 -8.90 -7.53 5.47
N ILE A 38 -8.77 -7.59 6.79
CA ILE A 38 -9.25 -6.54 7.71
C ILE A 38 -8.60 -5.20 7.38
N ASN A 39 -7.28 -5.16 7.21
CA ASN A 39 -6.58 -3.92 6.85
C ASN A 39 -7.03 -3.36 5.48
N ARG A 40 -7.29 -4.22 4.49
CA ARG A 40 -7.86 -3.79 3.20
C ARG A 40 -9.22 -3.13 3.40
N LEU A 41 -10.10 -3.74 4.17
CA LEU A 41 -11.42 -3.17 4.49
C LEU A 41 -11.30 -1.83 5.21
N TYR A 42 -10.37 -1.68 6.17
CA TYR A 42 -10.14 -0.39 6.81
C TYR A 42 -9.70 0.69 5.82
N ASN A 43 -8.82 0.37 4.87
CA ASN A 43 -8.42 1.30 3.83
C ASN A 43 -9.58 1.68 2.90
N GLU A 44 -10.37 0.70 2.47
CA GLU A 44 -11.57 0.93 1.63
C GLU A 44 -12.61 1.80 2.35
N MET A 45 -12.87 1.51 3.62
CA MET A 45 -13.77 2.31 4.46
C MET A 45 -13.25 3.73 4.64
N GLY A 46 -11.95 3.90 4.94
CA GLY A 46 -11.33 5.22 5.07
C GLY A 46 -11.41 6.03 3.78
N ALA A 47 -11.17 5.38 2.63
CA ALA A 47 -11.32 6.00 1.32
C ALA A 47 -12.77 6.45 1.06
N ALA A 48 -13.75 5.58 1.33
CA ALA A 48 -15.16 5.93 1.17
C ALA A 48 -15.59 7.09 2.09
N VAL A 49 -15.13 7.11 3.35
CA VAL A 49 -15.39 8.24 4.27
C VAL A 49 -14.79 9.54 3.74
N TYR A 50 -13.56 9.48 3.23
CA TYR A 50 -12.91 10.66 2.68
C TYR A 50 -13.56 11.16 1.40
N GLU A 51 -14.05 10.27 0.53
CA GLU A 51 -14.86 10.64 -0.64
C GLU A 51 -16.16 11.35 -0.22
N GLN A 52 -16.87 10.82 0.78
CA GLN A 52 -18.06 11.46 1.32
C GLN A 52 -17.74 12.85 1.88
N TYR A 53 -16.60 13.00 2.56
CA TYR A 53 -16.11 14.30 3.02
C TYR A 53 -15.86 15.27 1.86
N LYS A 54 -15.22 14.83 0.76
CA LYS A 54 -15.04 15.65 -0.45
C LYS A 54 -16.37 16.07 -1.08
N MET A 55 -17.43 15.28 -0.90
CA MET A 55 -18.80 15.59 -1.34
C MET A 55 -19.55 16.52 -0.38
N GLY A 56 -18.95 16.93 0.74
CA GLY A 56 -19.55 17.82 1.73
C GLY A 56 -20.34 17.11 2.83
N ASN A 57 -20.27 15.78 2.91
CA ASN A 57 -20.88 15.00 4.00
C ASN A 57 -19.88 14.81 5.13
N ASP A 58 -20.18 15.34 6.33
CA ASP A 58 -19.36 15.10 7.52
C ASP A 58 -19.85 13.87 8.29
N LEU A 59 -19.02 12.82 8.34
CA LEU A 59 -19.26 11.59 9.10
C LEU A 59 -18.63 11.62 10.50
N GLY A 60 -18.24 12.80 10.99
CA GLY A 60 -17.58 12.99 12.29
C GLY A 60 -16.08 12.69 12.27
N MET A 61 -15.49 12.57 11.08
CA MET A 61 -14.06 12.30 10.85
C MET A 61 -13.37 13.49 10.14
N SER A 62 -13.96 14.68 10.23
CA SER A 62 -13.52 15.89 9.52
C SER A 62 -12.07 16.29 9.84
N GLU A 63 -11.57 16.09 11.06
CA GLU A 63 -10.18 16.37 11.42
C GLU A 63 -9.19 15.49 10.63
N GLN A 64 -9.41 14.19 10.61
CA GLN A 64 -8.55 13.25 9.87
C GLN A 64 -8.66 13.49 8.36
N CYS A 65 -9.86 13.77 7.86
CA CYS A 65 -10.07 14.12 6.46
C CYS A 65 -9.35 15.43 6.08
N SER A 66 -9.35 16.43 6.97
CA SER A 66 -8.61 17.68 6.77
C SER A 66 -7.09 17.44 6.73
N GLN A 67 -6.56 16.55 7.57
CA GLN A 67 -5.15 16.18 7.53
C GLN A 67 -4.79 15.45 6.22
N ILE A 68 -5.65 14.55 5.74
CA ILE A 68 -5.47 13.89 4.44
C ILE A 68 -5.44 14.94 3.32
N ALA A 69 -6.35 15.92 3.33
CA ALA A 69 -6.38 17.00 2.35
C ALA A 69 -5.10 17.86 2.39
N GLU A 70 -4.56 18.15 3.58
CA GLU A 70 -3.29 18.86 3.72
C GLU A 70 -2.12 18.05 3.15
N PHE A 71 -2.08 16.74 3.38
CA PHE A 71 -1.07 15.87 2.79
C PHE A 71 -1.20 15.77 1.27
N GLU A 72 -2.42 15.70 0.72
CA GLU A 72 -2.66 15.76 -0.72
C GLU A 72 -2.12 17.07 -1.33
N ALA A 73 -2.35 18.21 -0.68
CA ALA A 73 -1.82 19.51 -1.12
C ALA A 73 -0.28 19.57 -1.07
N LYS A 74 0.35 19.02 -0.02
CA LYS A 74 1.82 18.92 0.06
C LYS A 74 2.39 18.00 -1.02
N ILE A 75 1.71 16.89 -1.34
CA ILE A 75 2.11 16.00 -2.44
C ILE A 75 2.07 16.77 -3.76
N GLU A 76 1.02 17.54 -4.01
CA GLU A 76 0.93 18.38 -5.21
C GLU A 76 2.05 19.42 -5.26
N GLU A 77 2.35 20.09 -4.14
CA GLU A 77 3.49 21.02 -4.04
C GLU A 77 4.82 20.33 -4.38
N TYR A 78 5.09 19.15 -3.84
CA TYR A 78 6.30 18.39 -4.14
C TYR A 78 6.35 17.93 -5.60
N GLN A 79 5.23 17.52 -6.18
CA GLN A 79 5.15 17.18 -7.60
C GLN A 79 5.45 18.40 -8.48
N ASN A 80 4.92 19.58 -8.13
CA ASN A 80 5.21 20.82 -8.85
C ASN A 80 6.68 21.21 -8.75
N LYS A 81 7.29 21.11 -7.56
CA LYS A 81 8.74 21.33 -7.39
C LYS A 81 9.57 20.35 -8.23
N ILE A 82 9.17 19.08 -8.32
CA ILE A 82 9.83 18.10 -9.19
C ILE A 82 9.72 18.51 -10.66
N LEU A 83 8.55 18.99 -11.10
CA LEU A 83 8.34 19.47 -12.46
C LEU A 83 9.21 20.69 -12.78
N GLU A 84 9.30 21.65 -11.85
CA GLU A 84 10.18 22.82 -11.97
C GLU A 84 11.65 22.41 -12.09
N ILE A 85 12.14 21.51 -11.23
CA ILE A 85 13.52 21.00 -11.28
C ILE A 85 13.80 20.27 -12.59
N LYS A 86 12.84 19.49 -13.08
CA LYS A 86 12.95 18.77 -14.36
C LYS A 86 12.75 19.66 -15.58
N ASN A 87 12.41 20.95 -15.39
CA ASN A 87 12.01 21.88 -16.45
C ASN A 87 10.96 21.23 -17.38
N ALA A 88 9.98 20.57 -16.76
CA ALA A 88 8.94 19.80 -17.42
C ALA A 88 7.57 20.33 -17.05
N VAL A 89 6.63 20.27 -17.99
CA VAL A 89 5.22 20.62 -17.84
C VAL A 89 4.36 19.41 -18.15
N LYS A 90 3.19 19.31 -17.52
CA LYS A 90 2.21 18.29 -17.88
C LYS A 90 1.46 18.74 -19.13
N CYS A 91 1.35 17.86 -20.12
CA CYS A 91 0.56 18.13 -21.31
C CYS A 91 -0.92 18.36 -20.93
N PRO A 92 -1.57 19.45 -21.38
CA PRO A 92 -2.94 19.76 -21.00
C PRO A 92 -3.96 18.76 -21.57
N GLN A 93 -3.61 18.02 -22.63
CA GLN A 93 -4.52 17.07 -23.28
C GLN A 93 -4.37 15.63 -22.76
N CYS A 94 -3.14 15.16 -22.52
CA CYS A 94 -2.89 13.76 -22.14
C CYS A 94 -2.23 13.58 -20.77
N GLY A 95 -1.86 14.67 -20.08
CA GLY A 95 -1.24 14.63 -18.75
C GLY A 95 0.22 14.17 -18.73
N THR A 96 0.80 13.78 -19.86
CA THR A 96 2.21 13.33 -19.95
C THR A 96 3.15 14.47 -19.56
N GLU A 97 4.15 14.17 -18.73
CA GLU A 97 5.27 15.06 -18.44
C GLU A 97 6.13 15.25 -19.69
N VAL A 98 6.21 16.47 -20.20
CA VAL A 98 6.99 16.86 -21.36
C VAL A 98 7.88 18.04 -20.99
N SER A 99 9.07 18.16 -21.60
CA SER A 99 9.94 19.32 -21.32
C SER A 99 9.22 20.62 -21.68
N ALA A 100 9.37 21.65 -20.84
CA ALA A 100 8.82 22.99 -21.04
C ALA A 100 9.34 23.68 -22.31
N GLU A 101 10.44 23.18 -22.87
CA GLU A 101 11.02 23.66 -24.13
C GLU A 101 10.41 23.00 -25.37
N THR A 102 9.63 21.94 -25.20
CA THR A 102 9.06 21.19 -26.32
C THR A 102 7.85 21.93 -26.92
N VAL A 103 7.79 22.02 -28.25
CA VAL A 103 6.68 22.68 -28.97
C VAL A 103 5.43 21.80 -29.02
N PHE A 104 5.60 20.47 -29.11
CA PHE A 104 4.51 19.49 -29.22
C PHE A 104 4.69 18.32 -28.25
N CYS A 105 3.61 17.81 -27.68
CA CYS A 105 3.65 16.63 -26.83
C CYS A 105 4.08 15.40 -27.63
N ALA A 106 5.14 14.71 -27.19
CA ALA A 106 5.63 13.49 -27.84
C ALA A 106 4.64 12.32 -27.81
N GLN A 107 3.62 12.35 -26.94
CA GLN A 107 2.62 11.28 -26.82
C GLN A 107 1.34 11.54 -27.61
N CYS A 108 0.83 12.78 -27.61
CA CYS A 108 -0.47 13.09 -28.23
C CYS A 108 -0.41 14.17 -29.33
N GLY A 109 0.76 14.75 -29.59
CA GLY A 109 0.93 15.80 -30.62
C GLY A 109 0.35 17.17 -30.25
N THR A 110 -0.23 17.33 -29.05
CA THR A 110 -0.79 18.62 -28.61
C THR A 110 0.30 19.68 -28.50
N LYS A 111 0.03 20.89 -29.01
CA LYS A 111 0.94 22.02 -28.91
C LYS A 111 1.09 22.45 -27.44
N ILE A 112 2.32 22.52 -26.95
CA ILE A 112 2.68 22.89 -25.57
C ILE A 112 3.14 24.34 -25.49
N LYS A 113 3.93 24.78 -26.47
CA LYS A 113 4.50 26.13 -26.57
C LYS A 113 4.15 26.75 -27.93
#